data_AF-A0A4R3YWE7-F1
#
_entry.id   AF-A0A4R3YWE7-F1
#
_cell.length_a   1.000
_cell.length_b   1.000
_cell.length_c   1.000
_cell.angle_alpha   90.00
_cell.angle_beta   90.00
_cell.angle_gamma   90.00
#
_symmetry.space_group_name_H-M   'P 1'
#
loop_
_entity.id
_entity.type
_entity.pdbx_description
1 polymer ?
#
loop_
_entity_poly.entity_id
_entity_poly.type
_entity_poly.pdbx_seq_one_letter_code
_entity_poly.pdbx_strand_id
1 'polypeptide(L)'
;MHLESGSVVPSVDRLLSLLVPGGILYLSWRVTEDADRRDAHGRLFAAFDPSLVLKSLALTEILLDEQIESVSSRKTVRRIVARKAD
;
A
#
# COMPACT_ATOMS: atom_id res chain seq x y z
N MET A 1 -1.47 4.48 4.27
CA MET A 1 -0.46 3.71 5.04
C MET A 1 0.48 4.70 5.72
N HIS A 2 0.50 4.75 7.06
CA HIS A 2 1.29 5.70 7.86
C HIS A 2 2.32 4.96 8.70
N LEU A 3 3.26 4.33 8.03
CA LEU A 3 4.23 3.42 8.61
C LEU A 3 5.61 3.81 8.08
N GLU A 4 6.67 3.47 8.82
CA GLU A 4 8.04 3.54 8.31
C GLU A 4 8.23 2.53 7.17
N SER A 5 9.13 2.83 6.23
CA SER A 5 9.38 2.00 5.04
C SER A 5 9.72 0.54 5.40
N GLY A 6 10.54 0.33 6.43
CA GLY A 6 10.91 -1.00 6.93
C GLY A 6 9.73 -1.82 7.50
N SER A 7 8.63 -1.16 7.85
CA SER A 7 7.42 -1.81 8.36
C SER A 7 6.40 -2.15 7.28
N VAL A 8 6.59 -1.72 6.03
CA VAL A 8 5.61 -1.91 4.95
C VAL A 8 5.40 -3.39 4.64
N VAL A 9 6.47 -4.10 4.27
CA VAL A 9 6.43 -5.54 3.93
C VAL A 9 5.84 -6.39 5.07
N PRO A 10 6.37 -6.35 6.31
CA PRO A 10 5.83 -7.19 7.38
C PRO A 10 4.37 -6.85 7.73
N SER A 11 3.94 -5.61 7.51
CA SER A 11 2.53 -5.24 7.71
C SER A 11 1.62 -5.81 6.63
N VAL A 12 2.04 -5.77 5.35
CA VAL A 12 1.26 -6.35 4.25
C VAL A 12 1.18 -7.87 4.40
N ASP A 13 2.29 -8.53 4.70
CA ASP A 13 2.32 -9.98 4.96
C ASP A 13 1.40 -10.35 6.13
N ARG A 14 1.43 -9.56 7.21
CA ARG A 14 0.55 -9.79 8.36
C ARG A 14 -0.91 -9.64 7.96
N LEU A 15 -1.28 -8.60 7.21
CA LEU A 15 -2.66 -8.41 6.75
C LEU A 15 -3.13 -9.58 5.87
N LEU A 16 -2.31 -10.05 4.93
CA LEU A 16 -2.61 -11.23 4.13
C LEU A 16 -2.78 -12.51 4.96
N SER A 17 -1.95 -12.68 6.00
CA SER A 17 -2.04 -13.85 6.89
C SER A 17 -3.39 -13.92 7.63
N LEU A 18 -4.05 -12.78 7.86
CA LEU A 18 -5.33 -12.69 8.55
C LEU A 18 -6.53 -13.03 7.67
N LEU A 19 -6.37 -12.95 6.35
CA LEU A 19 -7.47 -13.24 5.43
C LEU A 19 -7.77 -14.74 5.40
N VAL A 20 -9.05 -15.07 5.35
CA VAL A 20 -9.52 -16.40 4.96
C VAL A 20 -9.15 -16.68 3.49
N PRO A 21 -9.09 -17.97 3.07
CA PRO A 21 -9.09 -18.35 1.65
C PRO A 21 -10.08 -17.54 0.82
N GLY A 22 -9.66 -17.07 -0.36
CA GLY A 22 -10.47 -16.22 -1.24
C GLY A 22 -10.75 -14.80 -0.71
N GLY A 23 -10.24 -14.43 0.46
CA GLY A 23 -10.44 -13.13 1.09
C GLY A 23 -9.82 -11.98 0.28
N ILE A 24 -10.43 -10.79 0.37
CA ILE A 24 -10.00 -9.59 -0.36
C ILE A 24 -9.22 -8.65 0.56
N LEU A 25 -8.02 -8.26 0.12
CA LEU A 25 -7.25 -7.17 0.69
C LEU A 25 -7.41 -5.92 -0.17
N TYR A 26 -7.85 -4.81 0.44
CA TYR A 26 -7.76 -3.49 -0.16
C TYR A 26 -6.66 -2.68 0.53
N LEU A 27 -5.70 -2.18 -0.24
CA LEU A 27 -4.64 -1.30 0.24
C LEU A 27 -4.70 0.04 -0.48
N SER A 28 -4.51 1.12 0.26
CA SER A 28 -4.40 2.47 -0.28
C SER A 28 -3.37 3.27 0.48
N TRP A 29 -2.52 3.97 -0.28
CA TRP A 29 -1.53 4.86 0.29
C TRP A 29 -1.20 6.02 -0.64
N ARG A 30 -0.74 7.12 -0.04
CA ARG A 30 -0.18 8.23 -0.79
C ARG A 30 1.22 7.85 -1.25
N VAL A 31 1.48 8.00 -2.53
CA VAL A 31 2.84 7.90 -3.09
C VAL A 31 3.59 9.16 -2.68
N THR A 32 4.75 8.97 -2.05
CA THR A 32 5.65 10.04 -1.63
C THR A 32 6.98 9.78 -2.28
N GLU A 33 7.46 10.75 -3.03
CA GLU A 33 8.74 10.69 -3.73
C GLU A 33 9.84 11.34 -2.89
N ASP A 34 11.08 10.92 -3.13
CA ASP A 34 12.33 11.39 -2.56
C ASP A 34 12.53 11.15 -1.06
N ALA A 35 11.68 11.73 -0.23
CA ALA A 35 11.87 11.77 1.21
C ALA A 35 10.56 11.69 1.99
N ASP A 36 10.66 11.09 3.16
CA ASP A 36 9.57 10.99 4.13
C ASP A 36 8.99 12.37 4.45
N ARG A 37 7.67 12.44 4.56
CA ARG A 37 6.96 13.67 4.92
C ARG A 37 6.00 13.41 6.07
N ARG A 38 5.85 14.41 6.93
CA ARG A 38 4.77 14.47 7.91
C ARG A 38 3.80 15.58 7.54
N ASP A 39 2.52 15.36 7.74
CA ASP A 39 1.54 16.43 7.65
C ASP A 39 1.40 17.18 8.99
N ALA A 40 0.52 18.18 9.01
CA ALA A 40 0.26 19.01 10.19
C ALA A 40 -0.26 18.23 11.42
N HIS A 41 -0.75 17.01 11.23
CA HIS A 41 -1.20 16.13 12.31
C HIS A 41 -0.13 15.09 12.70
N GLY A 42 1.09 15.23 12.16
CA GLY A 42 2.20 14.33 12.45
C GLY A 42 2.14 12.99 11.72
N ARG A 43 1.16 12.77 10.81
CA ARG A 43 1.04 11.49 10.09
C ARG A 43 2.20 11.32 9.13
N LEU A 44 2.90 10.18 9.25
CA LEU A 44 4.00 9.83 8.37
C LEU A 44 3.48 9.39 6.99
N PHE A 45 4.11 9.91 5.96
CA PHE A 45 4.03 9.44 4.58
C PHE A 45 5.45 9.08 4.17
N ALA A 46 5.82 7.81 4.34
CA ALA A 46 7.15 7.34 4.00
C ALA A 46 7.33 7.32 2.48
N ALA A 47 8.52 7.72 2.02
CA ALA A 47 8.97 7.49 0.67
C ALA A 47 9.56 6.09 0.58
N PHE A 48 8.93 5.21 -0.20
CA PHE A 48 9.40 3.84 -0.40
C PHE A 48 9.00 3.34 -1.79
N ASP A 49 9.75 2.38 -2.32
CA ASP A 49 9.46 1.76 -3.61
C ASP A 49 8.15 0.94 -3.53
N PRO A 50 7.10 1.30 -4.30
CA PRO A 50 5.84 0.57 -4.35
C PRO A 50 5.99 -0.93 -4.67
N SER A 51 7.09 -1.33 -5.32
CA SER A 51 7.37 -2.75 -5.62
C SER A 51 7.43 -3.61 -4.36
N LEU A 52 7.75 -3.03 -3.20
CA LEU A 52 7.75 -3.74 -1.90
C LEU A 52 6.37 -4.27 -1.52
N VAL A 53 5.32 -3.50 -1.80
CA VAL A 53 3.94 -3.94 -1.58
C VAL A 53 3.60 -5.06 -2.55
N LEU A 54 3.91 -4.88 -3.85
CA LEU A 54 3.61 -5.88 -4.88
C LEU A 54 4.31 -7.22 -4.63
N LYS A 55 5.56 -7.21 -4.16
CA LYS A 55 6.31 -8.43 -3.78
C LYS A 55 5.60 -9.21 -2.68
N SER A 56 5.05 -8.52 -1.68
CA SER A 56 4.30 -9.15 -0.59
C SER A 56 2.99 -9.79 -1.09
N LEU A 57 2.43 -9.26 -2.20
CA LEU A 57 1.20 -9.72 -2.82
C LEU A 57 1.44 -10.78 -3.92
N ALA A 58 2.67 -11.27 -4.12
CA ALA A 58 3.02 -12.12 -5.27
C ALA A 58 2.23 -13.45 -5.36
N LEU A 59 1.70 -13.94 -4.25
CA LEU A 59 0.88 -15.16 -4.18
C LEU A 59 -0.63 -14.89 -4.15
N THR A 60 -1.04 -13.67 -4.50
CA THR A 60 -2.44 -13.24 -4.56
C THR A 60 -2.83 -12.91 -6.00
N GLU A 61 -4.12 -13.01 -6.30
CA GLU A 61 -4.67 -12.50 -7.55
C GLU A 61 -4.89 -10.99 -7.43
N ILE A 62 -4.16 -10.19 -8.21
CA ILE A 62 -4.36 -8.73 -8.25
C ILE A 62 -5.58 -8.42 -9.10
N LEU A 63 -6.64 -7.93 -8.46
CA LEU A 63 -7.90 -7.53 -9.10
C LEU A 63 -7.88 -6.05 -9.54
N LEU A 64 -7.06 -5.23 -8.89
CA LEU A 64 -6.84 -3.82 -9.21
C LEU A 64 -5.44 -3.40 -8.79
N ASP A 65 -4.73 -2.68 -9.66
CA ASP A 65 -3.55 -1.89 -9.32
C ASP A 65 -3.64 -0.55 -10.06
N GLU A 66 -3.85 0.51 -9.32
CA GLU A 66 -4.15 1.83 -9.87
C GLU A 66 -3.36 2.90 -9.13
N GLN A 67 -2.69 3.77 -9.88
CA GLN A 67 -2.04 4.96 -9.37
C GLN A 67 -2.70 6.20 -9.97
N ILE A 68 -3.36 7.00 -9.13
CA ILE A 68 -4.08 8.20 -9.56
C ILE A 68 -3.52 9.43 -8.88
N GLU A 69 -3.35 10.48 -9.67
CA GLU A 69 -3.12 11.82 -9.17
C GLU A 69 -4.45 12.51 -8.86
N SER A 70 -4.58 13.01 -7.63
CA SER A 70 -5.71 13.85 -7.25
C SER A 70 -5.58 15.23 -7.92
N VAL A 71 -6.51 15.56 -8.82
CA VAL A 71 -6.54 16.85 -9.54
C VAL A 71 -6.52 18.07 -8.62
N SER A 72 -7.20 18.00 -7.47
CA SER A 72 -7.32 19.12 -6.54
C SER A 72 -6.13 19.26 -5.57
N SER A 73 -5.49 18.15 -5.20
CA SER A 73 -4.42 18.15 -4.19
C SER A 73 -3.03 17.89 -4.76
N ARG A 74 -2.93 17.50 -6.04
CA ARG A 74 -1.72 16.99 -6.72
C ARG A 74 -1.03 15.87 -5.96
N LYS A 75 -1.78 15.16 -5.11
CA LYS A 75 -1.27 14.02 -4.35
C LYS A 75 -1.53 12.77 -5.17
N THR A 76 -0.48 12.02 -5.41
CA THR A 76 -0.59 10.70 -6.03
C THR A 76 -0.97 9.68 -4.96
N VAL A 77 -1.98 8.87 -5.25
CA VAL A 77 -2.46 7.77 -4.41
C VAL A 77 -2.38 6.50 -5.22
N ARG A 78 -1.84 5.44 -4.63
CA ARG A 78 -1.89 4.10 -5.19
C ARG A 78 -2.87 3.24 -4.43
N ARG A 79 -3.63 2.44 -5.17
CA ARG A 79 -4.68 1.56 -4.66
C ARG A 79 -4.48 0.18 -5.27
N ILE A 80 -4.56 -0.84 -4.41
CA ILE A 80 -4.50 -2.23 -4.82
C ILE A 80 -5.68 -2.99 -4.22
N VAL A 81 -6.29 -3.85 -5.03
CA VAL A 81 -7.21 -4.90 -4.58
C VAL A 81 -6.56 -6.23 -4.92
N ALA A 82 -6.35 -7.06 -3.91
CA ALA A 82 -5.74 -8.38 -4.04
C ALA A 82 -6.65 -9.43 -3.42
N ARG A 83 -6.80 -10.58 -4.07
CA ARG A 83 -7.52 -11.75 -3.55
C ARG A 83 -6.52 -12.81 -3.10
N LYS A 84 -6.59 -13.22 -1.85
CA LYS A 84 -5.81 -14.35 -1.33
C LYS A 84 -6.21 -15.63 -2.05
N ALA A 85 -5.22 -16.44 -2.44
CA ALA A 85 -5.47 -17.76 -3.00
C ALA A 85 -6.32 -18.62 -2.04
N ASP A 86 -6.99 -19.62 -2.60
CA ASP A 86 -7.76 -20.60 -1.83
C ASP A 86 -6.86 -21.48 -0.94
#